data_AF-A0A957WEI0-F1
#
_entry.id   AF-A0A957WEI0-F1
#
_cell.length_a   1.000
_cell.length_b   1.000
_cell.length_c   1.000
_cell.angle_alpha   90.00
_cell.angle_beta   90.00
_cell.angle_gamma   90.00
#
_symmetry.space_group_name_H-M   'P 1'
#
loop_
_entity.id
_entity.type
_entity.pdbx_description
1 polymer ?
#
loop_
_entity_poly.entity_id
_entity_poly.type
_entity_poly.pdbx_seq_one_letter_code
_entity_poly.pdbx_strand_id
1 'polypeptide(L)'
;MSHHYERIHLEENDPKWNMPYTPAIKIHSGKTVYISGVTAAPVYHSHPHIPAEFDQIPEDAGQQTEMTMENLLRVLKAAGGQLTDIVRVTRFMVDQEKNQDAINKVMGRYFGDHRPTSTSVEIVRLATDPRLVLEIEAVAVVPE
;
A
#
# COMPACT_ATOMS: atom_id res chain seq x y z
N MET A 1 -12.36 5.18 -19.00
CA MET A 1 -13.25 4.64 -17.97
C MET A 1 -13.53 5.78 -17.00
N SER A 2 -14.78 6.09 -16.69
CA SER A 2 -15.07 7.06 -15.63
C SER A 2 -14.62 6.42 -14.32
N HIS A 3 -13.60 6.96 -13.68
CA HIS A 3 -13.26 6.54 -12.33
C HIS A 3 -14.47 6.83 -11.44
N HIS A 4 -14.77 5.92 -10.51
CA HIS A 4 -15.83 6.09 -9.53
C HIS A 4 -15.48 7.13 -8.45
N TYR A 5 -14.39 7.86 -8.64
CA TYR A 5 -13.83 8.88 -7.77
C TYR A 5 -13.08 9.95 -8.57
N GLU A 6 -12.87 11.13 -7.97
CA GLU A 6 -12.04 12.21 -8.49
C GLU A 6 -10.92 12.57 -7.50
N ARG A 7 -9.74 12.96 -8.01
CA ARG A 7 -8.66 13.55 -7.20
C ARG A 7 -8.95 15.02 -7.00
N ILE A 8 -8.90 15.48 -5.76
CA ILE A 8 -9.08 16.90 -5.42
C ILE A 8 -7.71 17.56 -5.38
N HIS A 9 -7.57 18.61 -6.16
CA HIS A 9 -6.38 19.45 -6.24
C HIS A 9 -6.69 20.85 -5.70
N LEU A 10 -5.69 21.47 -5.09
CA LEU A 10 -5.74 22.88 -4.70
C LEU A 10 -5.39 23.77 -5.90
N GLU A 11 -5.75 25.05 -5.85
CA GLU A 11 -5.54 26.00 -6.97
C GLU A 11 -4.04 26.16 -7.32
N GLU A 12 -3.16 26.03 -6.34
CA GLU A 12 -1.71 26.14 -6.46
C GLU A 12 -1.01 24.85 -6.97
N ASN A 13 -1.76 23.83 -7.38
CA ASN A 13 -1.20 22.56 -7.86
C ASN A 13 -0.34 22.76 -9.12
N ASP A 14 0.97 22.55 -9.00
CA ASP A 14 1.95 22.71 -10.08
C ASP A 14 2.50 21.34 -10.54
N PRO A 15 2.43 20.99 -11.84
CA PRO A 15 2.96 19.74 -12.37
C PRO A 15 4.45 19.49 -12.11
N LYS A 16 5.23 20.51 -11.75
CA LYS A 16 6.65 20.34 -11.37
C LYS A 16 6.82 19.57 -10.05
N TRP A 17 5.78 19.51 -9.21
CA TRP A 17 5.81 18.78 -7.95
C TRP A 17 5.42 17.32 -8.18
N ASN A 18 6.36 16.41 -7.94
CA ASN A 18 6.12 14.98 -8.05
C ASN A 18 5.75 14.38 -6.68
N MET A 19 4.52 14.63 -6.23
CA MET A 19 4.02 14.05 -4.98
C MET A 19 3.60 12.58 -5.20
N PRO A 20 3.97 11.65 -4.30
CA PRO A 20 3.57 10.25 -4.39
C PRO A 20 2.15 9.99 -3.88
N TYR A 21 1.38 11.04 -3.56
CA TYR A 21 0.01 10.97 -3.06
C TYR A 21 -0.81 12.17 -3.55
N THR A 22 -2.13 12.09 -3.42
CA THR A 22 -3.05 13.21 -3.69
C THR A 22 -3.58 13.81 -2.38
N PRO A 23 -3.86 15.13 -2.30
CA PRO A 23 -4.36 15.77 -1.08
C PRO A 23 -5.69 15.20 -0.59
N ALA A 24 -6.64 15.00 -1.50
CA ALA A 24 -7.88 14.29 -1.21
C ALA A 24 -8.40 13.53 -2.45
N ILE A 25 -9.27 12.55 -2.18
CA ILE A 25 -10.06 11.85 -3.18
C ILE A 25 -11.52 11.96 -2.76
N LYS A 26 -12.40 12.28 -3.71
CA LYS A 26 -13.84 12.29 -3.52
C LYS A 26 -14.46 11.12 -4.28
N ILE A 27 -15.27 10.32 -3.59
CA ILE A 27 -15.94 9.14 -4.15
C ILE A 27 -17.32 9.53 -4.68
N HIS A 28 -17.68 9.02 -5.86
CA HIS A 28 -18.99 9.23 -6.50
C HIS A 28 -19.87 7.98 -6.46
N SER A 29 -19.28 6.78 -6.53
CA SER A 29 -19.98 5.49 -6.60
C SER A 29 -19.04 4.33 -6.26
N GLY A 30 -19.54 3.09 -6.26
CA GLY A 30 -18.73 1.89 -6.05
C GLY A 30 -18.87 1.28 -4.65
N LYS A 31 -18.18 0.17 -4.41
CA LYS A 31 -18.20 -0.58 -3.14
C LYS A 31 -16.90 -0.35 -2.39
N THR A 32 -17.00 0.06 -1.13
CA THR A 32 -15.84 0.23 -0.25
C THR A 32 -15.32 -1.12 0.23
N VAL A 33 -14.02 -1.34 0.08
CA VAL A 33 -13.28 -2.50 0.59
C VAL A 33 -12.26 -2.01 1.61
N TYR A 34 -12.35 -2.51 2.84
CA TYR A 34 -11.37 -2.29 3.89
C TYR A 34 -10.35 -3.44 3.88
N ILE A 35 -9.08 -3.10 3.73
CA ILE A 35 -7.99 -4.07 3.60
C ILE A 35 -7.13 -3.95 4.85
N SER A 36 -6.99 -5.05 5.59
CA SER A 36 -6.11 -5.16 6.75
C SER A 36 -4.66 -4.83 6.40
N GLY A 37 -3.80 -4.67 7.41
CA GLY A 37 -2.37 -4.51 7.21
C GLY A 37 -1.78 -5.66 6.39
N VAL A 38 -1.15 -5.33 5.27
CA VAL A 38 -0.46 -6.26 4.38
C VAL A 38 1.03 -6.01 4.44
N THR A 39 1.81 -7.10 4.52
CA THR A 39 3.28 -7.08 4.54
C THR A 39 3.84 -8.04 3.48
N ALA A 40 5.15 -8.26 3.50
CA ALA A 40 5.81 -9.29 2.70
C ALA A 40 5.54 -10.73 3.21
N ALA A 41 4.93 -10.91 4.37
CA ALA A 41 4.54 -12.22 4.87
C ALA A 41 3.44 -12.87 4.01
N PRO A 42 3.26 -14.20 4.06
CA PRO A 42 2.10 -14.84 3.45
C PRO A 42 0.78 -14.26 3.95
N VAL A 43 -0.15 -13.97 3.03
CA VAL A 43 -1.49 -13.42 3.37
C VAL A 43 -2.23 -14.30 4.38
N TYR A 44 -2.07 -15.62 4.28
CA TYR A 44 -2.57 -16.57 5.26
C TYR A 44 -1.38 -17.25 5.95
N HIS A 45 -1.35 -17.22 7.27
CA HIS A 45 -0.34 -17.84 8.13
C HIS A 45 -0.97 -18.21 9.48
N SER A 46 -0.23 -18.97 10.28
CA SER A 46 -0.74 -19.56 11.52
C SER A 46 -0.63 -18.61 12.71
N HIS A 47 -1.58 -18.67 13.64
CA HIS A 47 -1.46 -18.08 14.98
C HIS A 47 -1.62 -19.17 16.06
N PRO A 48 -0.64 -19.36 16.97
CA PRO A 48 0.63 -18.63 17.07
C PRO A 48 1.51 -18.83 15.82
N HIS A 49 2.34 -17.83 15.52
CA HIS A 49 3.22 -17.83 14.36
C HIS A 49 4.14 -19.04 14.32
N ILE A 50 4.21 -19.71 13.16
CA ILE A 50 5.18 -20.77 12.89
C ILE A 50 6.36 -20.12 12.14
N PRO A 51 7.58 -20.04 12.73
CA PRO A 51 8.70 -19.29 12.13
C PRO A 51 9.00 -19.64 10.66
N ALA A 52 8.90 -20.93 10.31
CA ALA A 52 9.18 -21.41 8.96
C ALA A 52 8.24 -20.84 7.88
N GLU A 53 7.04 -20.36 8.23
CA GLU A 53 6.11 -19.71 7.29
C GLU A 53 6.65 -18.35 6.79
N PHE A 54 7.66 -17.80 7.48
CA PHE A 54 8.21 -16.47 7.22
C PHE A 54 9.65 -16.50 6.69
N ASP A 55 10.23 -17.68 6.47
CA ASP A 55 11.63 -17.83 6.02
C ASP A 55 11.91 -17.16 4.67
N GLN A 56 10.87 -16.94 3.86
CA GLN A 56 10.96 -16.29 2.55
C GLN A 56 10.95 -14.76 2.62
N ILE A 57 10.79 -14.14 3.80
CA ILE A 57 10.84 -12.69 3.93
C ILE A 57 12.27 -12.21 3.69
N PRO A 58 12.52 -11.39 2.65
CA PRO A 58 13.85 -10.88 2.34
C PRO A 58 14.24 -9.74 3.30
N GLU A 59 15.54 -9.47 3.45
CA GLU A 59 16.01 -8.30 4.23
C GLU A 59 15.89 -6.98 3.45
N ASP A 60 15.86 -7.03 2.11
CA ASP A 60 15.77 -5.84 1.26
C ASP A 60 14.37 -5.22 1.27
N ALA A 61 14.28 -3.93 1.62
CA ALA A 61 13.02 -3.19 1.70
C ALA A 61 12.29 -3.12 0.35
N GLY A 62 13.02 -3.08 -0.77
CA GLY A 62 12.45 -3.08 -2.10
C GLY A 62 11.75 -4.40 -2.40
N GLN A 63 12.41 -5.52 -2.17
CA GLN A 63 11.84 -6.86 -2.34
C GLN A 63 10.65 -7.10 -1.40
N GLN A 64 10.73 -6.67 -0.14
CA GLN A 64 9.58 -6.71 0.77
C GLN A 64 8.39 -5.90 0.23
N THR A 65 8.66 -4.74 -0.38
CA THR A 65 7.63 -3.90 -0.98
C THR A 65 7.00 -4.57 -2.20
N GLU A 66 7.79 -5.21 -3.06
CA GLU A 66 7.27 -5.99 -4.20
C GLU A 66 6.31 -7.08 -3.70
N MET A 67 6.72 -7.87 -2.72
CA MET A 67 5.87 -8.90 -2.10
C MET A 67 4.60 -8.32 -1.46
N THR A 68 4.73 -7.18 -0.76
CA THR A 68 3.60 -6.48 -0.15
C THR A 68 2.59 -6.00 -1.20
N MET A 69 3.07 -5.43 -2.31
CA MET A 69 2.22 -4.95 -3.41
C MET A 69 1.55 -6.11 -4.16
N GLU A 70 2.25 -7.24 -4.36
CA GLU A 70 1.65 -8.45 -4.93
C GLU A 70 0.57 -9.03 -4.01
N ASN A 71 0.80 -9.04 -2.69
CA ASN A 71 -0.20 -9.47 -1.72
C ASN A 71 -1.43 -8.54 -1.73
N LEU A 72 -1.23 -7.22 -1.76
CA LEU A 72 -2.32 -6.25 -1.91
C LEU A 72 -3.11 -6.49 -3.21
N LEU A 73 -2.43 -6.70 -4.34
CA LEU A 73 -3.08 -6.98 -5.61
C LEU A 73 -3.90 -8.27 -5.55
N ARG A 74 -3.42 -9.32 -4.89
CA ARG A 74 -4.16 -10.57 -4.68
C ARG A 74 -5.44 -10.35 -3.87
N VAL A 75 -5.37 -9.60 -2.78
CA VAL A 75 -6.54 -9.25 -1.94
C VAL A 75 -7.55 -8.42 -2.74
N LEU A 76 -7.07 -7.41 -3.47
CA LEU A 76 -7.93 -6.58 -4.33
C LEU A 76 -8.61 -7.39 -5.41
N LYS A 77 -7.88 -8.25 -6.13
CA LYS A 77 -8.46 -9.13 -7.16
C LYS A 77 -9.54 -10.03 -6.58
N ALA A 78 -9.33 -10.59 -5.39
CA ALA A 78 -10.34 -11.39 -4.71
C ALA A 78 -11.60 -10.57 -4.34
N ALA A 79 -11.45 -9.26 -4.12
CA ALA A 79 -12.55 -8.33 -3.90
C ALA A 79 -13.14 -7.72 -5.20
N GLY A 80 -12.68 -8.16 -6.38
CA GLY A 80 -13.14 -7.64 -7.68
C GLY A 80 -12.50 -6.31 -8.10
N GLY A 81 -11.39 -5.92 -7.47
CA GLY A 81 -10.67 -4.67 -7.76
C GLY A 81 -9.24 -4.85 -8.27
N GLN A 82 -8.57 -3.72 -8.42
CA GLN A 82 -7.19 -3.56 -8.84
C GLN A 82 -6.48 -2.47 -8.04
N LEU A 83 -5.15 -2.33 -8.17
CA LEU A 83 -4.36 -1.37 -7.38
C LEU A 83 -4.81 0.09 -7.57
N THR A 84 -5.33 0.45 -8.74
CA THR A 84 -5.85 1.80 -8.99
C THR A 84 -7.14 2.08 -8.23
N ASP A 85 -7.80 1.07 -7.67
CA ASP A 85 -9.00 1.26 -6.85
C ASP A 85 -8.67 1.63 -5.41
N ILE A 86 -7.41 1.52 -4.98
CA ILE A 86 -6.96 1.97 -3.66
C ILE A 86 -7.10 3.49 -3.60
N VAL A 87 -7.91 4.00 -2.67
CA VAL A 87 -8.13 5.44 -2.49
C VAL A 87 -7.37 5.99 -1.28
N ARG A 88 -6.96 5.12 -0.36
CA ARG A 88 -6.19 5.47 0.83
C ARG A 88 -5.19 4.37 1.17
N VAL A 89 -3.98 4.77 1.56
CA VAL A 89 -3.01 3.90 2.22
C VAL A 89 -2.53 4.53 3.54
N THR A 90 -2.36 3.69 4.56
CA THR A 90 -1.58 4.01 5.75
C THR A 90 -0.36 3.09 5.74
N ARG A 91 0.84 3.67 5.73
CA ARG A 91 2.11 2.95 5.66
C ARG A 91 2.80 3.00 7.01
N PHE A 92 3.11 1.84 7.58
CA PHE A 92 3.93 1.72 8.76
C PHE A 92 5.31 1.23 8.36
N MET A 93 6.34 1.94 8.77
CA MET A 93 7.71 1.72 8.31
C MET A 93 8.66 1.61 9.48
N VAL A 94 9.62 0.68 9.40
CA VAL A 94 10.75 0.61 10.32
C VAL A 94 11.95 1.25 9.62
N ASP A 95 12.70 2.11 10.34
CA ASP A 95 13.89 2.80 9.81
C ASP A 95 13.59 3.52 8.48
N GLN A 96 12.77 4.58 8.56
CA GLN A 96 12.27 5.28 7.39
C GLN A 96 13.41 5.96 6.62
N GLU A 97 14.40 6.52 7.32
CA GLU A 97 15.58 7.14 6.70
C GLU A 97 16.30 6.18 5.76
N LYS A 98 16.45 4.91 6.15
CA LYS A 98 17.08 3.88 5.32
C LYS A 98 16.17 3.35 4.21
N ASN A 99 14.88 3.13 4.51
CA ASN A 99 14.03 2.27 3.67
C ASN A 99 13.09 3.05 2.73
N GLN A 100 12.81 4.33 3.00
CA GLN A 100 11.76 5.07 2.31
C GLN A 100 11.94 5.19 0.79
N ASP A 101 13.15 5.45 0.32
CA ASP A 101 13.39 5.64 -1.11
C ASP A 101 13.19 4.35 -1.92
N ALA A 102 13.62 3.21 -1.37
CA ALA A 102 13.40 1.91 -1.98
C ALA A 102 11.90 1.58 -2.05
N ILE A 103 11.18 1.79 -0.94
CA ILE A 103 9.74 1.55 -0.84
C ILE A 103 8.98 2.44 -1.83
N ASN A 104 9.24 3.76 -1.83
CA ASN A 104 8.59 4.69 -2.74
C ASN A 104 8.85 4.37 -4.22
N LYS A 105 10.09 3.99 -4.56
CA LYS A 105 10.46 3.61 -5.93
C LYS A 105 9.66 2.40 -6.40
N VAL A 106 9.51 1.37 -5.57
CA VAL A 106 8.74 0.17 -5.92
C VAL A 106 7.25 0.50 -6.01
N MET A 107 6.67 1.11 -4.98
CA MET A 107 5.25 1.49 -4.98
C MET A 107 4.89 2.37 -6.19
N GLY A 108 5.78 3.30 -6.56
CA GLY A 108 5.59 4.15 -7.75
C GLY A 108 5.47 3.36 -9.05
N ARG A 109 6.21 2.26 -9.22
CA ARG A 109 6.08 1.37 -10.40
C ARG A 109 4.73 0.66 -10.42
N TYR A 110 4.23 0.22 -9.26
CA TYR A 110 2.95 -0.47 -9.14
C TYR A 110 1.76 0.46 -9.35
N PHE A 111 1.83 1.69 -8.84
CA PHE A 111 0.75 2.66 -8.98
C PHE A 111 0.76 3.41 -10.32
N GLY A 112 1.89 3.50 -11.02
CA GLY A 112 1.99 4.25 -12.28
C GLY A 112 1.66 5.73 -12.05
N ASP A 113 0.58 6.22 -12.67
CA ASP A 113 0.06 7.59 -12.50
C ASP A 113 -0.99 7.71 -11.38
N HIS A 114 -1.44 6.59 -10.83
CA HIS A 114 -2.40 6.58 -9.74
C HIS A 114 -1.78 7.09 -8.44
N ARG A 115 -2.52 7.88 -7.68
CA ARG A 115 -2.05 8.49 -6.44
C ARG A 115 -3.16 8.40 -5.39
N PRO A 116 -3.12 7.41 -4.47
CA PRO A 116 -4.04 7.38 -3.34
C PRO A 116 -3.76 8.53 -2.38
N THR A 117 -4.67 8.79 -1.46
CA THR A 117 -4.30 9.52 -0.23
C THR A 117 -3.35 8.65 0.59
N SER A 118 -2.37 9.25 1.26
CA SER A 118 -1.31 8.49 1.94
C SER A 118 -0.97 9.07 3.30
N THR A 119 -0.77 8.20 4.28
CA THR A 119 -0.13 8.52 5.57
C THR A 119 1.08 7.61 5.74
N SER A 120 2.17 8.11 6.32
CA SER A 120 3.37 7.31 6.62
C SER A 120 3.79 7.56 8.05
N VAL A 121 4.06 6.49 8.78
CA VAL A 121 4.40 6.51 10.19
C VAL A 121 5.62 5.64 10.40
N GLU A 122 6.69 6.22 10.94
CA GLU A 122 7.81 5.44 11.45
C GLU A 122 7.41 4.77 12.77
N ILE A 123 7.69 3.49 12.89
CA ILE A 123 7.41 2.66 14.06
C ILE A 123 8.64 1.84 14.45
N VAL A 124 8.63 1.33 15.68
CA VAL A 124 9.77 0.56 16.22
C VAL A 124 9.86 -0.84 15.62
N ARG A 125 8.72 -1.51 15.39
CA ARG A 125 8.67 -2.88 14.83
C ARG A 125 7.26 -3.25 14.38
N LEU A 126 7.19 -4.19 13.43
CA LEU A 126 5.94 -4.81 12.99
C LEU A 126 5.59 -6.06 13.83
N ALA A 127 4.31 -6.44 13.82
CA ALA A 127 3.79 -7.51 14.68
C ALA A 127 4.08 -8.92 14.16
N THR A 128 4.13 -9.11 12.83
CA THR A 128 4.21 -10.43 12.20
C THR A 128 5.59 -11.09 12.35
N ASP A 129 6.65 -10.39 11.94
CA ASP A 129 8.03 -10.88 11.96
C ASP A 129 9.00 -9.70 12.12
N PRO A 130 10.08 -9.81 12.93
CA PRO A 130 11.02 -8.71 13.17
C PRO A 130 11.83 -8.28 11.94
N ARG A 131 11.91 -9.08 10.87
CA ARG A 131 12.58 -8.70 9.62
C ARG A 131 11.76 -7.73 8.77
N LEU A 132 10.45 -7.64 9.02
CA LEU A 132 9.58 -6.78 8.23
C LEU A 132 9.87 -5.31 8.49
N VAL A 133 9.95 -4.54 7.41
CA VAL A 133 10.19 -3.09 7.45
C VAL A 133 9.02 -2.27 6.90
N LEU A 134 7.99 -2.92 6.36
CA LEU A 134 6.81 -2.27 5.77
C LEU A 134 5.53 -3.05 6.06
N GLU A 135 4.50 -2.32 6.46
CA GLU A 135 3.10 -2.76 6.46
C GLU A 135 2.22 -1.69 5.85
N ILE A 136 1.27 -2.10 5.01
CA ILE A 136 0.30 -1.21 4.35
C ILE A 136 -1.11 -1.64 4.71
N GLU A 137 -1.83 -0.77 5.41
CA GLU A 137 -3.29 -0.81 5.49
C GLU A 137 -3.87 0.00 4.32
N ALA A 138 -4.93 -0.49 3.69
CA ALA A 138 -5.52 0.19 2.54
C ALA A 138 -7.06 0.22 2.59
N VAL A 139 -7.61 1.27 1.98
CA VAL A 139 -9.04 1.35 1.64
C VAL A 139 -9.15 1.49 0.13
N ALA A 140 -9.98 0.66 -0.48
CA ALA A 140 -10.27 0.69 -1.91
C ALA A 140 -11.75 0.92 -2.19
N VAL A 141 -12.05 1.44 -3.37
CA VAL A 141 -13.41 1.57 -3.90
C VAL A 141 -13.47 0.87 -5.24
N VAL A 142 -14.06 -0.32 -5.26
CA VAL A 142 -14.16 -1.16 -6.45
C VAL A 142 -15.46 -0.85 -7.22
N PRO A 143 -15.52 -1.14 -8.53
CA PRO A 143 -16.75 -1.05 -9.30
C PRO A 143 -17.90 -1.87 -8.69
N GLU A 144 -19.14 -1.50 -9.00
CA GLU A 144 -20.33 -2.25 -8.56
C GLU A 144 -20.38 -3.69 -9.10
#